data_AF-A0A969JUZ8-F1
#
_entry.id   AF-A0A969JUZ8-F1
#
_cell.length_a   1.000
_cell.length_b   1.000
_cell.length_c   1.000
_cell.angle_alpha   90.00
_cell.angle_beta   90.00
_cell.angle_gamma   90.00
#
_symmetry.space_group_name_H-M   'P 1'
#
loop_
_entity.id
_entity.type
_entity.pdbx_description
1 polymer ?
#
loop_
_entity_poly.entity_id
_entity_poly.type
_entity_poly.pdbx_seq_one_letter_code
_entity_poly.pdbx_strand_id
1 'polypeptide(L)' 'MSKANLLRTNLSGANLSQAKLIDAMMRDANLHGALMAGADLR' A
#
# COMPACT_ATOMS: atom_id res chain seq x y z
N MET A 1 0.54 -16.47 2.13
CA MET A 1 0.86 -15.08 2.50
C MET A 1 -0.42 -14.27 2.51
N SER A 2 -0.60 -13.38 3.48
CA SER A 2 -1.84 -12.63 3.67
C SER A 2 -1.98 -11.56 2.59
N LYS A 3 -2.99 -11.69 1.73
CA LYS A 3 -3.47 -10.57 0.93
C LYS A 3 -3.85 -9.44 1.88
N ALA A 4 -3.09 -8.34 1.89
CA ALA A 4 -3.44 -7.19 2.71
C ALA A 4 -4.70 -6.55 2.15
N ASN A 5 -5.76 -6.45 2.96
CA ASN A 5 -6.96 -5.72 2.59
C ASN A 5 -6.81 -4.27 3.02
N LEU A 6 -6.48 -3.41 2.07
CA LEU A 6 -6.34 -1.97 2.22
C LEU A 6 -7.47 -1.24 1.48
N LEU A 7 -8.61 -1.89 1.28
CA LEU A 7 -9.75 -1.27 0.59
C LEU A 7 -10.25 -0.06 1.37
N ARG A 8 -10.37 1.08 0.68
CA ARG A 8 -10.90 2.34 1.24
C ARG A 8 -10.14 2.85 2.47
N THR A 9 -8.88 2.45 2.68
CA THR A 9 -8.06 2.96 3.78
C THR A 9 -7.42 4.31 3.43
N ASN A 10 -7.24 5.17 4.44
CA ASN A 10 -6.46 6.40 4.28
C ASN A 10 -5.00 6.15 4.65
N LEU A 11 -4.13 6.09 3.65
CA LEU A 11 -2.69 5.92 3.77
C LEU A 11 -1.94 7.21 3.36
N SER A 12 -2.63 8.36 3.42
CA SER A 12 -2.02 9.64 3.07
C SER A 12 -0.80 9.91 3.94
N GLY A 13 0.34 10.19 3.31
CA GLY A 13 1.63 10.40 4.00
C GLY A 13 2.22 9.16 4.67
N ALA A 14 1.65 7.97 4.49
CA ALA A 14 2.17 6.74 5.08
C ALA A 14 3.53 6.36 4.48
N ASN A 15 4.43 5.83 5.31
CA ASN A 15 5.67 5.22 4.83
C ASN A 15 5.45 3.73 4.58
N LEU A 16 5.32 3.38 3.29
CA LEU A 16 5.20 2.02 2.76
C LEU A 16 6.50 1.58 2.06
N SER A 17 7.62 2.26 2.32
CA SER A 17 8.91 1.91 1.72
C SER A 17 9.28 0.48 2.10
N GLN A 18 9.75 -0.30 1.13
CA GLN A 18 10.09 -1.73 1.30
C GLN A 18 8.92 -2.63 1.74
N ALA A 19 7.67 -2.14 1.71
CA ALA A 19 6.51 -2.95 2.04
C ALA A 19 6.27 -4.03 0.98
N LYS A 20 5.94 -5.26 1.41
CA LYS A 20 5.46 -6.32 0.52
C LYS A 20 3.96 -6.13 0.29
N LEU A 21 3.63 -5.49 -0.83
CA LEU A 21 2.26 -5.18 -1.25
C LEU A 21 1.80 -6.11 -2.39
N ILE A 22 2.53 -7.19 -2.64
CA ILE A 22 2.13 -8.29 -3.52
C ILE A 22 0.73 -8.77 -3.13
N ASP A 23 -0.16 -8.82 -4.12
CA ASP A 23 -1.58 -9.17 -3.96
C ASP A 23 -2.39 -8.30 -2.96
N ALA A 24 -1.88 -7.12 -2.57
CA ALA A 24 -2.62 -6.21 -1.70
C ALA A 24 -3.82 -5.59 -2.44
N MET A 25 -5.00 -5.63 -1.82
CA MET A 25 -6.19 -4.96 -2.35
C MET A 25 -6.19 -3.50 -1.89
N MET A 26 -5.79 -2.58 -2.77
CA MET A 26 -5.70 -1.14 -2.48
C MET A 26 -6.74 -0.31 -3.23
N ARG A 27 -7.81 -0.92 -3.75
CA ARG A 27 -8.88 -0.18 -4.44
C ARG A 27 -9.48 0.85 -3.47
N ASP A 28 -9.62 2.09 -3.96
CA ASP A 28 -10.08 3.25 -3.21
C ASP A 28 -9.22 3.65 -2.00
N ALA A 29 -7.98 3.13 -1.88
CA ALA A 29 -7.06 3.59 -0.85
C ALA A 29 -6.55 5.01 -1.18
N ASN A 30 -6.54 5.91 -0.20
CA ASN A 30 -5.92 7.21 -0.35
C ASN A 30 -4.42 7.09 -0.12
N LEU A 31 -3.62 7.10 -1.18
CA LEU A 31 -2.16 7.03 -1.15
C LEU A 31 -1.50 8.40 -1.37
N HIS A 32 -2.23 9.51 -1.20
CA HIS A 32 -1.69 10.85 -1.43
C HIS A 32 -0.45 11.11 -0.55
N GLY A 33 0.69 11.39 -1.18
CA GLY A 33 1.96 11.62 -0.47
C GLY A 33 2.54 10.40 0.25
N ALA A 34 2.03 9.19 0.02
CA ALA A 34 2.60 7.98 0.59
C ALA A 34 3.99 7.69 -0.03
N LEU A 35 4.94 7.31 0.81
CA LEU A 35 6.28 6.89 0.38
C LEU A 35 6.24 5.40 0.04
N MET A 36 6.50 5.05 -1.21
CA MET A 36 6.47 3.66 -1.70
C MET A 36 7.82 3.23 -2.28
N ALA A 37 8.92 3.86 -1.85
CA ALA A 37 10.26 3.58 -2.37
C ALA A 37 10.65 2.11 -2.08
N GLY A 38 10.87 1.34 -3.15
CA GLY A 38 11.22 -0.08 -3.06
C GLY A 38 10.09 -0.97 -2.52
N ALA A 39 8.84 -0.49 -2.48
CA ALA A 39 7.71 -1.37 -2.20
C ALA A 39 7.62 -2.47 -3.27
N ASP A 40 7.39 -3.70 -2.83
CA ASP A 40 7.25 -4.84 -3.70
C ASP A 40 5.78 -4.99 -4.12
N LEU A 41 5.51 -4.74 -5.41
CA LEU A 41 4.17 -4.71 -6.02
C LEU A 41 3.99 -5.83 -7.06
N ARG A 42 4.96 -6.72 -7.25
CA ARG A 42 5.01 -7.68 -8.37
C ARG A 42 4.72 -9.11 -7.97
#